data_AF-A0A9D3UHA9-F1
#
_entry.id   AF-A0A9D3UHA9-F1
#
_cell.length_a   1.000
_cell.length_b   1.000
_cell.length_c   1.000
_cell.angle_alpha   90.00
_cell.angle_beta   90.00
_cell.angle_gamma   90.00
#
_symmetry.space_group_name_H-M   'P 1'
#
loop_
_entity.id
_entity.type
_entity.pdbx_description
1 polymer ?
#
loop_
_entity_poly.entity_id
_entity_poly.type
_entity_poly.pdbx_seq_one_letter_code
_entity_poly.pdbx_strand_id
1 'polypeptide(L)'
;MEKQRMDLVEGPVAVKMSLNVHVYAVQMRIIGLDECWLKGYYGGHLLAVVGVDANDCIYPVAFAVVESENKQSWFWFLELLHRDLEIDNSYNICFMS
;
A
#
# COMPACT_ATOMS: atom_id res chain seq x y z
N MET A 1 10.07 -4.39 -19.90
CA MET A 1 9.51 -3.24 -19.17
C MET A 1 8.06 -3.10 -19.59
N GLU A 2 7.16 -3.90 -19.02
CA GLU A 2 5.73 -3.86 -19.36
C GLU A 2 5.05 -2.91 -18.37
N LYS A 3 4.56 -1.78 -18.88
CA LYS A 3 3.80 -0.80 -18.10
C LYS A 3 2.41 -1.40 -17.88
N GLN A 4 2.19 -1.99 -16.71
CA GLN A 4 0.87 -2.54 -16.39
C GLN A 4 -0.15 -1.42 -16.22
N ARG A 5 -1.35 -1.68 -16.73
CA ARG A 5 -2.45 -0.73 -16.94
C ARG A 5 -3.10 -0.38 -15.58
N MET A 6 -3.47 0.88 -15.44
CA MET A 6 -4.19 1.40 -14.28
C MET A 6 -5.62 0.87 -14.31
N ASP A 7 -5.98 0.01 -13.37
CA ASP A 7 -7.35 -0.46 -13.21
C ASP A 7 -7.99 0.29 -12.02
N LEU A 8 -9.11 0.97 -12.29
CA LEU A 8 -9.93 1.61 -11.26
C LEU A 8 -10.63 0.51 -10.46
N VAL A 9 -10.32 0.41 -9.17
CA VAL A 9 -11.02 -0.52 -8.27
C VAL A 9 -12.20 0.25 -7.65
N GLU A 10 -13.41 -0.23 -7.91
CA GLU A 10 -14.63 0.34 -7.31
C GLU A 10 -14.63 0.11 -5.78
N GLY A 11 -14.66 1.21 -5.01
CA GLY A 11 -14.62 1.30 -3.55
C GLY A 11 -14.97 2.74 -3.12
N PRO A 12 -14.88 3.12 -1.82
CA PRO A 12 -15.21 4.47 -1.31
C PRO A 12 -14.20 5.57 -1.75
N VAL A 13 -13.81 5.55 -3.03
CA VAL A 13 -12.86 6.39 -3.74
C VAL A 13 -11.40 6.09 -3.36
N ALA A 14 -10.70 5.22 -4.12
CA ALA A 14 -9.22 5.20 -4.22
C ALA A 14 -8.68 4.37 -5.40
N VAL A 15 -7.62 4.87 -6.07
CA VAL A 15 -6.87 4.19 -7.13
C VAL A 15 -5.74 3.37 -6.51
N LYS A 16 -5.68 2.07 -6.82
CA LYS A 16 -4.59 1.16 -6.42
C LYS A 16 -3.43 1.25 -7.41
N MET A 17 -2.23 1.57 -6.95
CA MET A 17 -1.01 1.46 -7.74
C MET A 17 -0.18 0.29 -7.21
N SER A 18 -0.16 -0.81 -7.97
CA SER A 18 0.70 -1.97 -7.68
C SER A 18 1.93 -1.90 -8.59
N LEU A 19 3.07 -1.51 -8.03
CA LEU A 19 4.36 -1.53 -8.71
C LEU A 19 4.89 -2.97 -8.70
N ASN A 20 4.55 -3.80 -9.69
CA ASN A 20 5.12 -5.15 -9.93
C ASN A 20 5.66 -5.85 -8.65
N VAL A 21 4.78 -6.01 -7.65
CA VAL A 21 5.24 -6.26 -6.28
C VAL A 21 5.70 -7.71 -6.08
N HIS A 22 5.28 -8.62 -6.95
CA HIS A 22 5.64 -10.04 -6.90
C HIS A 22 7.15 -10.31 -6.88
N VAL A 23 7.98 -9.40 -7.43
CA VAL A 23 9.45 -9.58 -7.44
C VAL A 23 10.12 -8.92 -6.22
N TYR A 24 9.49 -7.92 -5.60
CA TYR A 24 10.10 -7.11 -4.55
C TYR A 24 9.65 -7.48 -3.12
N ALA A 25 8.39 -7.92 -2.93
CA ALA A 25 7.87 -8.21 -1.58
C ALA A 25 8.58 -9.37 -0.88
N VAL A 26 9.09 -10.36 -1.63
CA VAL A 26 9.77 -11.53 -1.03
C VAL A 26 11.04 -11.14 -0.27
N GLN A 27 11.62 -9.96 -0.55
CA GLN A 27 12.84 -9.48 0.11
C GLN A 27 12.58 -8.42 1.20
N MET A 28 11.33 -7.99 1.39
CA MET A 28 10.97 -6.94 2.36
C MET A 28 10.46 -7.59 3.65
N ARG A 29 11.23 -7.47 4.73
CA ARG A 29 10.81 -7.95 6.06
C ARG A 29 10.12 -6.88 6.90
N ILE A 30 10.18 -5.64 6.45
CA ILE A 30 9.64 -4.48 7.16
C ILE A 30 8.70 -3.76 6.21
N ILE A 31 7.49 -3.52 6.69
CA ILE A 31 6.46 -2.74 6.00
C ILE A 31 6.16 -1.50 6.85
N GLY A 32 6.43 -0.33 6.31
CA GLY A 32 6.02 0.96 6.87
C GLY A 32 4.65 1.37 6.36
N LEU A 33 3.79 1.84 7.26
CA LEU A 33 2.48 2.40 6.98
C LEU A 33 2.49 3.86 7.42
N ASP A 34 1.97 4.75 6.58
CA ASP A 34 1.87 6.18 6.90
C ASP A 34 0.62 6.79 6.28
N GLU A 35 0.06 7.80 6.94
CA GLU A 35 -1.00 8.63 6.41
C GLU A 35 -0.60 10.10 6.30
N CYS A 36 -1.07 10.76 5.25
CA CYS A 36 -0.92 12.20 5.13
C CYS A 36 -2.20 12.87 4.66
N TRP A 37 -2.56 13.96 5.31
CA TRP A 37 -3.72 14.76 4.93
C TRP A 37 -3.45 15.56 3.66
N LEU A 38 -4.31 15.37 2.64
CA LEU A 38 -4.22 16.08 1.38
C LEU A 38 -4.87 17.46 1.48
N LYS A 39 -4.07 18.51 1.31
CA LYS A 39 -4.56 19.88 1.19
C LYS A 39 -4.94 20.17 -0.26
N GLY A 40 -6.23 20.39 -0.53
CA GLY A 40 -6.72 20.70 -1.87
C GLY A 40 -8.24 20.73 -1.94
N TYR A 41 -8.78 21.00 -3.12
CA TYR A 41 -10.24 21.13 -3.33
C TYR A 41 -11.01 19.86 -2.95
N TYR A 42 -10.41 18.69 -3.16
CA TYR A 42 -11.04 17.40 -2.93
C TYR A 42 -10.73 16.79 -1.54
N GLY A 43 -9.85 17.41 -0.74
CA GLY A 43 -9.48 16.91 0.58
C GLY A 43 -8.99 15.45 0.58
N GLY A 44 -9.27 14.73 1.67
CA GLY A 44 -8.96 13.30 1.84
C GLY A 44 -7.62 13.02 2.51
N HIS A 45 -7.34 11.73 2.68
CA HIS A 45 -6.12 11.19 3.29
C HIS A 45 -5.42 10.29 2.28
N LEU A 46 -4.11 10.46 2.12
CA LEU A 46 -3.27 9.53 1.39
C LEU A 46 -2.75 8.49 2.37
N LEU A 47 -3.16 7.24 2.20
CA LEU A 47 -2.56 6.08 2.85
C LEU A 47 -1.42 5.58 1.97
N ALA A 48 -0.27 5.33 2.55
CA ALA A 48 0.90 4.81 1.85
C ALA A 48 1.47 3.60 2.58
N VAL A 49 1.94 2.63 1.79
CA VAL A 49 2.72 1.49 2.25
C VAL A 49 4.09 1.55 1.59
N VAL A 50 5.14 1.49 2.41
CA VAL A 50 6.53 1.36 1.96
C VAL A 50 7.09 0.04 2.48
N GLY A 51 8.00 -0.56 1.70
CA GLY A 51 8.75 -1.73 2.12
C GLY A 51 10.22 -1.40 2.26
N VAL A 52 10.86 -1.96 3.28
CA VAL A 52 12.32 -1.86 3.47
C VAL A 52 12.94 -3.22 3.17
N ASP A 53 13.91 -3.22 2.26
CA ASP A 53 14.65 -4.43 1.89
C ASP A 53 15.85 -4.68 2.82
N ALA A 54 16.60 -5.75 2.56
CA ALA A 54 17.79 -6.11 3.34
C ALA A 54 18.99 -5.15 3.14
N ASN A 55 18.90 -4.20 2.20
CA ASN A 55 19.92 -3.19 1.92
C ASN A 55 19.53 -1.80 2.48
N ASP A 56 18.58 -1.76 3.43
CA ASP A 56 18.03 -0.53 4.01
C ASP A 56 17.43 0.44 2.97
N CYS A 57 17.04 -0.09 1.80
CA CYS A 57 16.41 0.68 0.75
C CYS A 57 14.89 0.68 0.93
N ILE A 58 14.30 1.88 0.88
CA ILE A 58 12.86 2.11 1.04
C ILE A 58 12.21 2.19 -0.34
N TYR A 59 11.18 1.38 -0.56
CA TYR A 59 10.44 1.34 -1.82
C TYR A 59 8.94 1.55 -1.59
N PRO A 60 8.27 2.39 -2.40
CA PRO A 60 6.81 2.49 -2.35
C PRO A 60 6.19 1.17 -2.86
N VAL A 61 5.30 0.59 -2.05
CA VAL A 61 4.64 -0.68 -2.34
C VAL A 61 3.22 -0.44 -2.87
N ALA A 62 2.45 0.37 -2.15
CA ALA A 62 1.07 0.71 -2.50
C ALA A 62 0.68 2.06 -1.91
N PHE A 63 -0.33 2.70 -2.49
CA PHE A 63 -0.99 3.86 -1.90
C PHE A 63 -2.48 3.88 -2.25
N ALA A 64 -3.25 4.60 -1.45
CA ALA A 64 -4.67 4.85 -1.67
C ALA A 64 -5.03 6.25 -1.16
N VAL A 65 -5.83 7.00 -1.92
CA VAL A 65 -6.48 8.22 -1.42
C VAL A 65 -7.80 7.80 -0.83
N VAL A 66 -8.14 8.17 0.40
CA VAL A 66 -9.42 7.82 1.05
C VAL A 66 -10.10 9.08 1.58
N GLU A 67 -11.42 9.06 1.77
CA GLU A 67 -12.16 10.22 2.27
C GLU A 67 -11.75 10.61 3.71
N SER A 68 -11.42 9.61 4.54
CA SER A 68 -11.05 9.79 5.94
C SER A 68 -10.12 8.68 6.40
N GLU A 69 -9.13 9.02 7.23
CA GLU A 69 -8.36 8.06 7.98
C GLU A 69 -9.22 7.46 9.10
N ASN A 70 -9.73 6.26 8.87
CA ASN A 70 -10.51 5.53 9.84
C ASN A 70 -10.25 4.03 9.68
N LYS A 71 -10.73 3.26 10.66
CA LYS A 71 -10.53 1.80 10.70
C LYS A 71 -11.04 1.09 9.45
N GLN A 72 -12.14 1.56 8.85
CA GLN A 72 -12.71 0.94 7.66
C GLN A 72 -11.85 1.19 6.42
N SER A 73 -11.35 2.42 6.24
CA SER A 73 -10.41 2.79 5.18
C SER A 73 -9.12 1.98 5.26
N TRP A 74 -8.54 1.87 6.45
CA TRP A 74 -7.33 1.06 6.68
C TRP A 74 -7.58 -0.43 6.48
N PHE A 75 -8.70 -0.97 6.99
CA PHE A 75 -9.03 -2.38 6.81
C PHE A 75 -9.18 -2.74 5.33
N TRP A 76 -9.91 -1.93 4.56
CA TRP A 76 -10.06 -2.11 3.12
C TRP A 76 -8.71 -2.04 2.39
N PHE A 77 -7.87 -1.06 2.72
CA PHE A 77 -6.56 -0.90 2.09
C PHE A 77 -5.61 -2.06 2.41
N LEU A 78 -5.58 -2.54 3.65
CA LEU A 78 -4.76 -3.67 4.08
C LEU A 78 -5.27 -5.01 3.51
N GLU A 79 -6.59 -5.17 3.32
CA GLU A 79 -7.16 -6.36 2.67
C GLU A 79 -6.73 -6.45 1.20
N LEU A 80 -6.73 -5.31 0.49
CA LEU A 80 -6.18 -5.24 -0.87
C LEU A 80 -4.69 -5.57 -0.88
N LEU A 81 -3.92 -4.97 0.02
CA LEU A 81 -2.49 -5.21 0.15
C LEU A 81 -2.19 -6.70 0.40
N HIS A 82 -2.86 -7.32 1.37
CA HIS A 82 -2.70 -8.74 1.69
C HIS A 82 -2.98 -9.63 0.48
N ARG A 83 -4.06 -9.35 -0.26
CA ARG A 83 -4.43 -10.11 -1.46
C ARG A 83 -3.41 -9.97 -2.59
N ASP A 84 -2.87 -8.77 -2.79
CA ASP A 84 -1.96 -8.48 -3.91
C ASP A 84 -0.52 -8.92 -3.64
N LEU A 85 -0.11 -8.89 -2.38
CA LEU A 85 1.20 -9.32 -1.93
C LEU A 85 1.27 -10.81 -1.61
N GLU A 86 0.12 -11.49 -1.61
CA GLU A 86 -0.02 -12.89 -1.20
C GLU A 86 0.66 -13.13 0.17
N ILE A 87 0.53 -12.18 1.10
CA ILE A 87 1.15 -12.27 2.42
C ILE A 87 0.53 -13.45 3.16
N ASP A 88 1.28 -14.55 3.29
CA ASP A 88 0.93 -15.64 4.17
C ASP A 88 1.56 -15.48 5.57
N ASN A 89 1.12 -16.31 6.51
CA ASN A 89 1.65 -16.34 7.88
C ASN A 89 3.07 -16.94 8.00
N SER A 90 3.68 -17.38 6.90
CA SER A 90 5.06 -17.91 6.88
C SER A 90 6.10 -16.80 6.74
N TYR A 91 5.71 -15.63 6.23
CA TYR A 91 6.57 -14.46 6.15
C TYR A 91 6.68 -13.77 7.52
N ASN A 92 7.89 -13.70 8.08
CA ASN A 92 8.17 -12.92 9.30
C ASN A 92 8.20 -11.41 8.95
N ILE A 93 7.03 -10.81 8.75
CA ILE A 93 6.86 -9.39 8.43
C ILE A 93 6.68 -8.58 9.70
N CYS A 94 7.44 -7.49 9.82
CA CYS A 94 7.27 -6.47 10.84
C CYS A 94 6.54 -5.26 10.25
N PHE A 95 5.48 -4.80 10.91
CA PHE A 95 4.81 -3.54 10.57
C PHE A 95 5.35 -2.41 11.43
N MET A 96 5.58 -1.25 10.82
CA MET A 96 5.97 -0.01 11.48
C MET A 96 5.01 1.11 11.08
N SER A 97 4.73 1.98 12.04
CA SER A 97 3.97 3.22 11.90
C SER A 97 4.79 4.36 12.46
#